data_AF-A0A7X5DS92-F1
#
_entry.id   AF-A0A7X5DS92-F1
#
_cell.length_a   1.000
_cell.length_b   1.000
_cell.length_c   1.000
_cell.angle_alpha   90.00
_cell.angle_beta   90.00
_cell.angle_gamma   90.00
#
_symmetry.space_group_name_H-M   'P 1'
#
loop_
_entity.id
_entity.type
_entity.pdbx_description
1 polymer ?
#
loop_
_entity_poly.entity_id
_entity_poly.type
_entity_poly.pdbx_seq_one_letter_code
_entity_poly.pdbx_strand_id
1 'polypeptide(L)'
;MRGVWRGSKLLILSVAIIIIAVVFGFGAFAIATPALDGEDVVKLMYEFQDVRELDSNKEKLRDLVTDSVFDEITVDTEGRRLNTYLRFMASPTRVSIIKKTNDYVLYHIKNENIDSKRVFLFMFEITNGKVSKVREAEIIDFVEVND
;
A
#
# COMPACT_ATOMS: atom_id res chain seq x y z
N MET A 1 28.53 15.35 59.99
CA MET A 1 27.90 14.34 59.11
C MET A 1 26.81 14.93 58.19
N ARG A 2 27.06 16.05 57.49
CA ARG A 2 26.08 16.69 56.57
C ARG A 2 26.42 16.53 55.07
N GLY A 3 27.65 16.09 54.75
CA GLY A 3 28.11 15.94 53.36
C GLY A 3 27.55 14.70 52.65
N VAL A 4 27.42 13.57 53.36
CA VAL A 4 26.96 12.29 52.79
C VAL A 4 25.51 12.38 52.30
N TRP A 5 24.65 13.10 53.04
CA TRP A 5 23.22 13.21 52.74
C TRP A 5 22.91 14.07 51.49
N ARG A 6 23.79 15.02 51.14
CA ARG A 6 23.66 15.82 49.92
C ARG A 6 24.12 15.04 48.67
N GLY A 7 25.17 14.23 48.79
CA GLY A 7 25.66 13.38 47.70
C GLY A 7 24.66 12.33 47.26
N SER A 8 23.97 11.68 48.20
CA SER A 8 22.95 10.67 47.89
C SER A 8 21.76 11.25 47.12
N LYS A 9 21.33 12.47 47.45
CA LYS A 9 20.21 13.14 46.76
C LYS A 9 20.54 13.53 45.32
N LEU A 10 21.77 14.00 45.09
CA LEU A 10 22.26 14.33 43.75
C LEU A 10 22.36 13.09 42.86
N LEU A 11 22.78 11.95 43.44
CA LEU A 11 22.91 10.69 42.73
C LEU A 11 21.55 10.07 42.36
N ILE A 12 20.55 10.20 43.25
CA ILE A 12 19.17 9.78 42.96
C ILE A 12 18.56 10.63 41.84
N LEU A 13 18.81 11.95 41.85
CA LEU A 13 18.27 12.87 40.85
C LEU A 13 18.83 12.59 39.44
N SER A 14 20.14 12.32 39.34
CA SER A 14 20.77 12.01 38.05
C SER A 14 20.31 10.67 37.49
N VAL A 15 20.12 9.65 38.33
CA VAL A 15 19.54 8.36 37.90
C VAL A 15 18.11 8.55 37.39
N ALA A 16 17.29 9.36 38.06
CA ALA A 16 15.92 9.65 37.61
C ALA A 16 15.88 10.34 36.25
N ILE A 17 16.78 11.30 35.99
CA ILE A 17 16.88 11.99 34.70
C ILE A 17 17.28 11.03 33.58
N ILE A 18 18.23 10.11 33.84
CA ILE A 18 18.64 9.09 32.86
C ILE A 18 17.48 8.15 32.53
N ILE A 19 16.73 7.70 33.54
CA ILE A 19 15.55 6.84 33.32
C ILE A 19 14.50 7.57 32.48
N ILE A 20 14.21 8.83 32.78
CA ILE A 20 13.29 9.66 31.99
C ILE A 20 13.80 9.80 30.56
N ALA A 21 15.08 10.12 30.35
CA ALA A 21 15.65 10.24 29.02
C ALA A 21 15.61 8.94 28.21
N VAL A 22 15.81 7.78 28.86
CA VAL A 22 15.69 6.47 28.21
C VAL A 22 14.23 6.16 27.87
N VAL A 23 13.29 6.41 28.79
CA VAL A 23 11.85 6.16 28.56
C VAL A 23 11.28 7.07 27.46
N PHE A 24 11.61 8.36 27.47
CA PHE A 24 11.17 9.31 26.44
C PHE A 24 11.93 9.15 25.12
N GLY A 25 13.23 8.81 25.17
CA GLY A 25 14.05 8.57 23.98
C GLY A 25 13.67 7.29 23.23
N PHE A 26 13.34 6.21 23.95
CA PHE A 26 12.83 4.99 23.33
C PHE A 26 11.35 5.11 22.94
N GLY A 27 10.53 5.85 23.70
CA GLY A 27 9.12 6.07 23.36
C GLY A 27 8.91 6.87 22.07
N ALA A 28 9.87 7.72 21.70
CA ALA A 28 9.83 8.51 20.46
C ALA A 28 10.23 7.72 19.20
N PHE A 29 10.72 6.49 19.33
CA PHE A 29 11.05 5.60 18.20
C PHE A 29 9.89 4.66 17.84
N ALA A 30 8.65 5.08 18.07
CA ALA A 30 7.52 4.54 17.31
C ALA A 30 7.67 5.05 15.87
N ILE A 31 8.48 4.35 15.08
CA ILE A 31 8.60 4.56 13.64
C ILE A 31 7.19 4.44 13.10
N ALA A 32 6.59 5.57 12.71
CA ALA A 32 5.40 5.58 11.90
C ALA A 32 5.79 4.87 10.60
N THR A 33 5.49 3.58 10.50
CA THR A 33 5.61 2.84 9.25
C THR A 33 4.71 3.58 8.26
N PRO A 34 5.23 4.02 7.10
CA PRO A 34 4.39 4.65 6.09
C PRO A 34 3.21 3.71 5.83
N ALA A 35 1.99 4.26 5.94
CA ALA A 35 0.79 3.49 5.67
C ALA A 35 0.88 2.95 4.25
N LEU A 36 0.66 1.64 4.10
CA LEU A 36 0.65 1.02 2.79
C LEU A 36 -0.39 1.72 1.90
N ASP A 37 0.03 2.06 0.69
CA ASP A 37 -0.77 2.83 -0.24
C ASP A 37 -1.45 1.91 -1.26
N GLY A 38 -2.78 1.84 -1.22
CA GLY A 38 -3.55 1.02 -2.17
C GLY A 38 -3.32 1.42 -3.64
N GLU A 39 -2.93 2.67 -3.91
CA GLU A 39 -2.55 3.12 -5.25
C GLU A 39 -1.32 2.39 -5.78
N ASP A 40 -0.32 2.15 -4.94
CA ASP A 40 0.91 1.45 -5.34
C ASP A 40 0.60 0.01 -5.75
N VAL A 41 -0.32 -0.64 -5.02
CA VAL A 41 -0.77 -1.99 -5.35
C VAL A 41 -1.45 -2.03 -6.72
N VAL A 42 -2.39 -1.10 -6.98
CA VAL A 42 -3.08 -1.02 -8.28
C VAL A 42 -2.12 -0.71 -9.42
N LYS A 43 -1.13 0.18 -9.20
CA LYS A 43 -0.13 0.49 -10.22
C LYS A 43 0.75 -0.72 -10.52
N LEU A 44 1.24 -1.43 -9.51
CA LEU A 44 2.04 -2.64 -9.72
C LEU A 44 1.24 -3.75 -10.42
N MET A 45 -0.08 -3.80 -10.22
CA MET A 45 -0.96 -4.75 -10.91
C MET A 45 -1.11 -4.49 -12.43
N TYR A 46 -1.05 -3.23 -12.87
CA TYR A 46 -1.49 -2.85 -14.22
C TYR A 46 -0.55 -1.94 -15.01
N GLU A 47 0.31 -1.16 -14.37
CA GLU A 47 1.23 -0.27 -15.08
C GLU A 47 2.45 -1.03 -15.58
N PHE A 48 2.71 -0.91 -16.88
CA PHE A 48 3.95 -1.40 -17.49
C PHE A 48 4.17 -0.72 -18.83
N GLN A 49 5.41 -0.59 -19.24
CA GLN A 49 5.81 -0.21 -20.59
C GLN A 49 6.06 -1.44 -21.46
N ASP A 50 6.57 -2.51 -20.87
CA ASP A 50 6.80 -3.78 -21.53
C ASP A 50 6.59 -4.96 -20.56
N VAL A 51 6.59 -6.18 -21.10
CA VAL A 51 6.31 -7.41 -20.33
C VAL A 51 7.33 -7.66 -19.22
N ARG A 52 8.57 -7.15 -19.32
CA ARG A 52 9.60 -7.36 -18.29
C ARG A 52 9.32 -6.53 -17.04
N GLU A 53 8.71 -5.36 -17.23
CA GLU A 53 8.31 -4.51 -16.10
C GLU A 53 7.22 -5.19 -15.25
N LEU A 54 6.38 -6.04 -15.85
CA LEU A 54 5.39 -6.83 -15.11
C LEU A 54 6.03 -7.84 -14.15
N ASP A 55 7.11 -8.50 -14.56
CA ASP A 55 7.86 -9.41 -13.68
C ASP A 55 8.48 -8.65 -12.50
N SER A 56 9.08 -7.48 -12.75
CA SER A 56 9.60 -6.62 -11.69
C SER A 56 8.51 -6.12 -10.75
N ASN A 57 7.34 -5.77 -11.29
CA ASN A 57 6.22 -5.30 -10.50
C ASN A 57 5.65 -6.41 -9.62
N LYS A 58 5.62 -7.65 -10.13
CA LYS A 58 5.24 -8.83 -9.36
C LYS A 58 6.14 -9.02 -8.15
N GLU A 59 7.46 -8.88 -8.29
CA GLU A 59 8.37 -9.01 -7.14
C GLU A 59 8.07 -7.97 -6.06
N LYS A 60 7.86 -6.70 -6.44
CA LYS A 60 7.52 -5.62 -5.51
C LYS A 60 6.17 -5.84 -4.83
N LEU A 61 5.20 -6.39 -5.56
CA LEU A 61 3.86 -6.67 -5.04
C LEU A 61 3.90 -7.62 -3.84
N ARG A 62 4.86 -8.57 -3.83
CA ARG A 62 5.04 -9.56 -2.77
C ARG A 62 5.33 -8.95 -1.40
N ASP A 63 5.98 -7.79 -1.39
CA ASP A 63 6.30 -7.08 -0.16
C ASP A 63 5.08 -6.34 0.41
N LEU A 64 4.13 -5.96 -0.46
CA LEU A 64 2.94 -5.16 -0.11
C LEU A 64 1.74 -6.01 0.30
N VAL A 65 1.66 -7.27 -0.11
CA VAL A 65 0.47 -8.10 0.12
C VAL A 65 0.81 -9.36 0.92
N THR A 66 -0.19 -9.99 1.52
CA THR A 66 -0.05 -11.33 2.11
C THR A 66 0.12 -12.37 1.01
N ASP A 67 0.75 -13.52 1.30
CA ASP A 67 0.91 -14.59 0.31
C ASP A 67 -0.44 -15.03 -0.30
N SER A 68 -1.50 -15.07 0.50
CA SER A 68 -2.86 -15.39 0.02
C SER A 68 -3.40 -14.39 -1.01
N VAL A 69 -3.18 -13.09 -0.80
CA VAL A 69 -3.60 -12.05 -1.74
C VAL A 69 -2.69 -12.05 -2.96
N PHE A 70 -1.39 -12.28 -2.78
CA PHE A 70 -0.42 -12.38 -3.87
C PHE A 70 -0.87 -13.42 -4.90
N ASP A 71 -1.28 -14.60 -4.45
CA ASP A 71 -1.78 -15.66 -5.31
C ASP A 71 -3.12 -15.31 -5.99
N GLU A 72 -3.90 -14.35 -5.46
CA GLU A 72 -5.15 -13.86 -6.06
C GLU A 72 -4.91 -12.79 -7.14
N ILE A 73 -3.95 -11.90 -6.92
CA ILE A 73 -3.75 -10.68 -7.75
C ILE A 73 -2.58 -10.76 -8.71
N THR A 74 -1.79 -11.83 -8.69
CA THR A 74 -0.66 -11.96 -9.62
C THR A 74 -1.10 -12.47 -10.97
N VAL A 75 -0.31 -12.10 -11.98
CA VAL A 75 -0.60 -12.40 -13.39
C VAL A 75 -0.33 -13.86 -13.74
N ASP A 76 0.01 -14.74 -12.79
CA ASP A 76 0.18 -16.18 -13.04
C ASP A 76 -1.05 -17.01 -12.68
N THR A 77 -2.00 -16.42 -11.97
CA THR A 77 -3.30 -17.04 -11.72
C THR A 77 -4.05 -17.08 -13.03
N GLU A 78 -4.41 -18.27 -13.53
CA GLU A 78 -4.94 -18.46 -14.90
C GLU A 78 -6.05 -17.47 -15.27
N GLY A 79 -6.98 -17.22 -14.34
CA GLY A 79 -8.08 -16.27 -14.55
C GLY A 79 -7.65 -14.82 -14.74
N ARG A 80 -6.49 -14.43 -14.17
CA ARG A 80 -5.94 -13.08 -14.24
C ARG A 80 -4.89 -12.94 -15.33
N ARG A 81 -4.05 -13.96 -15.55
CA ARG A 81 -3.10 -14.03 -16.67
C ARG A 81 -3.78 -13.80 -18.00
N LEU A 82 -4.85 -14.55 -18.22
CA LEU A 82 -5.59 -14.53 -19.47
C LEU A 82 -6.30 -13.19 -19.67
N ASN A 83 -6.83 -12.59 -18.60
CA ASN A 83 -7.55 -11.32 -18.70
C ASN A 83 -6.63 -10.10 -18.78
N THR A 84 -5.52 -10.06 -18.07
CA THR A 84 -4.61 -8.90 -18.09
C THR A 84 -3.77 -8.90 -19.37
N TYR A 85 -3.10 -10.01 -19.70
CA TYR A 85 -2.22 -10.04 -20.88
C TYR A 85 -2.99 -10.01 -22.21
N LEU A 86 -4.06 -10.79 -22.35
CA LEU A 86 -4.81 -10.80 -23.63
C LEU A 86 -5.61 -9.52 -23.84
N ARG A 87 -6.12 -8.88 -22.78
CA ARG A 87 -6.86 -7.61 -22.95
C ARG A 87 -5.92 -6.45 -23.27
N PHE A 88 -4.69 -6.45 -22.75
CA PHE A 88 -3.75 -5.35 -22.97
C PHE A 88 -2.87 -5.53 -24.20
N MET A 89 -2.83 -6.74 -24.79
CA MET A 89 -2.07 -7.09 -26.00
C MET A 89 -0.57 -6.73 -25.92
N ALA A 90 0.01 -6.80 -24.72
CA ALA A 90 1.37 -6.34 -24.42
C ALA A 90 1.66 -4.86 -24.74
N SER A 91 0.62 -4.05 -24.96
CA SER A 91 0.74 -2.60 -25.15
C SER A 91 0.99 -1.89 -23.82
N PRO A 92 1.76 -0.79 -23.81
CA PRO A 92 2.00 0.00 -22.61
C PRO A 92 0.70 0.39 -21.92
N THR A 93 0.65 0.19 -20.61
CA THR A 93 -0.54 0.43 -19.78
C THR A 93 -0.20 1.40 -18.65
N ARG A 94 -1.12 2.33 -18.39
CA ARG A 94 -1.04 3.29 -17.29
C ARG A 94 -2.31 3.25 -16.44
N VAL A 95 -2.18 3.55 -15.16
CA VAL A 95 -3.29 3.67 -14.22
C VAL A 95 -3.52 5.15 -13.96
N SER A 96 -4.76 5.59 -14.12
CA SER A 96 -5.17 6.96 -13.80
C SER A 96 -6.08 6.93 -12.59
N ILE A 97 -5.57 7.40 -11.44
CA ILE A 97 -6.35 7.41 -10.19
C ILE A 97 -7.41 8.51 -10.26
N ILE A 98 -8.66 8.14 -9.98
CA ILE A 98 -9.81 9.04 -9.85
C ILE A 98 -9.96 9.44 -8.39
N LYS A 99 -9.97 8.45 -7.49
CA LYS A 99 -10.10 8.66 -6.05
C LYS A 99 -9.32 7.61 -5.28
N LYS A 100 -8.74 8.02 -4.16
CA LYS A 100 -8.06 7.13 -3.23
C LYS A 100 -8.56 7.34 -1.81
N THR A 101 -8.71 6.25 -1.08
CA THR A 101 -9.03 6.20 0.34
C THR A 101 -8.19 5.12 1.03
N ASN A 102 -8.39 4.93 2.33
CA ASN A 102 -7.71 3.88 3.09
C ASN A 102 -8.24 2.46 2.82
N ASP A 103 -9.42 2.36 2.18
CA ASP A 103 -10.13 1.08 2.01
C ASP A 103 -10.39 0.76 0.54
N TYR A 104 -10.27 1.75 -0.36
CA TYR A 104 -10.47 1.57 -1.78
C TYR A 104 -9.75 2.60 -2.67
N VAL A 105 -9.49 2.20 -3.91
CA VAL A 105 -8.99 3.03 -5.02
C VAL A 105 -9.97 2.94 -6.19
N LEU A 106 -10.33 4.10 -6.74
CA LEU A 106 -11.10 4.23 -7.96
C LEU A 106 -10.18 4.73 -9.08
N TYR A 107 -10.18 4.08 -10.24
CA TYR A 107 -9.21 4.36 -11.29
C TYR A 107 -9.69 3.99 -12.70
N HIS A 108 -9.01 4.54 -13.70
CA HIS A 108 -9.07 4.11 -15.09
C HIS A 108 -7.79 3.35 -15.48
N ILE A 109 -7.94 2.42 -16.42
CA ILE A 109 -6.80 1.80 -17.12
C ILE A 109 -6.67 2.47 -18.48
N LYS A 110 -5.52 3.11 -18.72
CA LYS A 110 -5.16 3.73 -20.00
C LYS A 110 -4.33 2.73 -20.80
N ASN A 111 -4.97 2.12 -21.79
CA ASN A 111 -4.37 1.23 -22.78
C ASN A 111 -5.16 1.38 -24.08
N GLU A 112 -4.51 1.30 -25.24
CA GLU A 112 -5.16 1.46 -26.54
C GLU A 112 -6.24 0.40 -26.84
N ASN A 113 -6.17 -0.76 -26.19
CA ASN A 113 -7.08 -1.89 -26.35
C ASN A 113 -8.23 -1.86 -25.32
N ILE A 114 -8.30 -0.85 -24.47
CA ILE A 114 -9.31 -0.71 -23.42
C ILE A 114 -10.03 0.62 -23.58
N ASP A 115 -11.37 0.55 -23.52
CA ASP A 115 -12.19 1.76 -23.48
C ASP A 115 -11.82 2.61 -22.26
N SER A 116 -11.36 3.83 -22.53
CA SER A 116 -10.91 4.80 -21.53
C SER A 116 -12.01 5.27 -20.59
N LYS A 117 -13.29 5.02 -20.94
CA LYS A 117 -14.43 5.33 -20.08
C LYS A 117 -14.67 4.30 -18.97
N ARG A 118 -14.03 3.13 -19.04
CA ARG A 118 -14.19 2.08 -18.03
C ARG A 118 -13.58 2.52 -16.71
N VAL A 119 -14.35 2.39 -15.64
CA VAL A 119 -13.94 2.74 -14.28
C VAL A 119 -13.85 1.46 -13.45
N PHE A 120 -12.79 1.34 -12.66
CA PHE A 120 -12.56 0.20 -11.79
C PHE A 120 -12.49 0.66 -10.33
N LEU A 121 -13.02 -0.19 -9.45
CA LEU A 121 -13.00 -0.05 -8.01
C LEU A 121 -12.19 -1.21 -7.41
N PHE A 122 -11.04 -0.90 -6.83
CA PHE A 122 -10.22 -1.83 -6.07
C PHE A 122 -10.44 -1.59 -4.58
N MET A 123 -11.05 -2.54 -3.88
CA MET A 123 -11.28 -2.51 -2.44
C MET A 123 -10.29 -3.43 -1.73
N PHE A 124 -9.76 -2.99 -0.60
CA PHE A 124 -8.73 -3.74 0.11
C PHE A 124 -8.84 -3.59 1.64
N GLU A 125 -8.30 -4.58 2.35
CA GLU A 125 -8.11 -4.54 3.80
C GLU A 125 -6.61 -4.65 4.11
N ILE A 126 -6.13 -3.90 5.12
CA ILE A 126 -4.75 -3.96 5.58
C ILE A 126 -4.69 -4.71 6.91
N THR A 127 -3.80 -5.69 7.02
CA THR A 127 -3.49 -6.37 8.27
C THR A 127 -1.98 -6.48 8.42
N ASN A 128 -1.44 -6.06 9.56
CA ASN A 128 0.00 -6.06 9.84
C ASN A 128 0.83 -5.34 8.76
N GLY A 129 0.32 -4.23 8.23
CA GLY A 129 1.01 -3.42 7.22
C GLY A 129 1.01 -4.01 5.80
N LYS A 130 0.28 -5.11 5.56
CA LYS A 130 0.12 -5.74 4.24
C LYS A 130 -1.34 -5.79 3.82
N VAL A 131 -1.61 -5.73 2.52
CA VAL A 131 -2.95 -6.02 2.00
C VAL A 131 -3.28 -7.49 2.23
N SER A 132 -4.34 -7.75 2.99
CA SER A 132 -4.73 -9.09 3.44
C SER A 132 -6.02 -9.60 2.81
N LYS A 133 -6.83 -8.70 2.23
CA LYS A 133 -7.99 -9.05 1.38
C LYS A 133 -8.13 -8.04 0.26
N VAL A 134 -8.64 -8.49 -0.87
CA VAL A 134 -8.92 -7.65 -2.04
C VAL A 134 -10.26 -8.01 -2.66
N ARG A 135 -10.85 -7.04 -3.35
CA ARG A 135 -11.95 -7.24 -4.30
C ARG A 135 -11.80 -6.20 -5.39
N GLU A 136 -12.13 -6.56 -6.62
CA GLU A 136 -12.11 -5.63 -7.74
C GLU A 136 -13.42 -5.74 -8.51
N ALA A 137 -13.97 -4.60 -8.91
CA ALA A 137 -15.15 -4.52 -9.76
C ALA A 137 -14.98 -3.44 -10.81
N GLU A 138 -15.48 -3.69 -12.02
CA GLU A 138 -15.78 -2.63 -12.97
C GLU A 138 -17.10 -1.97 -12.56
N ILE A 139 -17.12 -0.64 -12.48
CA ILE A 139 -18.30 0.12 -12.08
C ILE A 139 -18.83 0.92 -13.26
N ILE A 140 -20.15 1.12 -13.24
CA ILE A 140 -20.87 1.97 -14.19
C ILE A 140 -21.40 3.12 -13.37
N ASP A 141 -20.95 4.33 -13.68
CA ASP A 141 -21.50 5.52 -13.05
C ASP A 141 -22.95 5.72 -13.50
N PHE A 142 -23.80 6.16 -12.58
CA PHE A 142 -25.13 6.63 -12.96
C PHE A 142 -24.94 7.81 -13.91
N VAL A 143 -25.70 7.81 -15.02
CA VAL A 143 -25.68 8.91 -16.01
C VAL A 143 -25.80 10.23 -15.26
N GLU A 144 -24.85 11.14 -15.44
CA GLU A 144 -25.04 12.54 -15.06
C GLU A 144 -26.30 13.03 -15.79
N VAL A 145 -27.39 13.17 -15.06
CA VAL A 145 -28.52 13.98 -15.51
C VAL A 145 -27.97 15.40 -15.52
N ASN A 146 -27.46 15.82 -16.68
CA ASN A 146 -27.16 17.20 -16.94
C ASN A 146 -28.49 17.96 -16.88
N ASP A 147 -28.73 18.67 -15.77
CA ASP A 147 -29.76 19.70 -15.67
C ASP A 147 -29.43 20.89 -16.59
#